data_AF-A0A6V7VA99-F1
#
_entry.id   AF-A0A6V7VA99-F1
#
_cell.length_a   1.000
_cell.length_b   1.000
_cell.length_c   1.000
_cell.angle_alpha   90.00
_cell.angle_beta   90.00
_cell.angle_gamma   90.00
#
_symmetry.space_group_name_H-M   'P 1'
#
loop_
_entity.id
_entity.type
_entity.pdbx_description
1 polymer ?
#
loop_
_entity_poly.entity_id
_entity_poly.type
_entity_poly.pdbx_seq_one_letter_code
_entity_poly.pdbx_strand_id
1 'polypeptide(L)'
;MEKRMEECAEEIMTERNVCGVLCTDINGALFVAKGTLASPDCAGVISQLANRAASQEPSLRSLAVLLSVPSNSSTASSASLTKNKSVANQESKLLIRSNGVITIAIHLSK
;
A
#
# COMPACT_ATOMS: atom_id res chain seq x y z
N MET A 1 9.95 19.32 -8.51
CA MET A 1 9.94 17.86 -8.77
C MET A 1 8.72 17.21 -8.13
N GLU A 2 8.38 17.61 -6.90
CA GLU A 2 7.21 17.12 -6.15
C GLU A 2 5.87 17.31 -6.87
N LYS A 3 5.63 18.48 -7.49
CA LYS A 3 4.38 18.76 -8.23
C LYS A 3 4.01 17.69 -9.28
N ARG A 4 4.99 17.21 -10.05
CA ARG A 4 4.73 16.16 -11.07
C ARG A 4 4.37 14.81 -10.44
N MET A 5 4.89 14.55 -9.25
CA MET A 5 4.64 13.30 -8.53
C MET A 5 3.28 13.33 -7.82
N GLU A 6 2.85 14.51 -7.36
CA GLU A 6 1.48 14.75 -6.91
C GLU A 6 0.47 14.59 -8.05
N GLU A 7 0.73 15.20 -9.23
CA GLU A 7 -0.10 15.04 -10.42
C GLU A 7 -0.24 13.56 -10.82
N CYS A 8 0.88 12.82 -10.85
CA CYS A 8 0.87 11.39 -11.15
C CYS A 8 0.12 10.56 -10.07
N ALA A 9 0.27 10.91 -8.79
CA ALA A 9 -0.48 10.27 -7.71
C ALA A 9 -1.98 10.51 -7.84
N GLU A 10 -2.39 11.71 -8.26
CA GLU A 10 -3.79 12.05 -8.52
C GLU A 10 -4.35 11.27 -9.70
N GLU A 11 -3.60 11.15 -10.80
CA GLU A 11 -3.97 10.31 -11.94
C GLU A 11 -4.17 8.85 -11.52
N ILE A 12 -3.24 8.26 -10.75
CA ILE A 12 -3.34 6.88 -10.26
C ILE A 12 -4.58 6.68 -9.37
N MET A 13 -4.94 7.68 -8.56
CA MET A 13 -6.13 7.63 -7.71
C MET A 13 -7.45 7.66 -8.51
N THR A 14 -7.43 8.00 -9.81
CA THR A 14 -8.62 7.91 -10.68
C THR A 14 -8.88 6.50 -11.20
N GLU A 15 -7.91 5.59 -11.10
CA GLU A 15 -8.03 4.22 -11.57
C GLU A 15 -9.05 3.42 -10.76
N ARG A 16 -9.80 2.55 -11.44
CA ARG A 16 -10.80 1.72 -10.76
C ARG A 16 -10.13 0.81 -9.74
N ASN A 17 -10.68 0.79 -8.53
CA ASN A 17 -10.23 -0.02 -7.40
C ASN A 17 -8.96 0.49 -6.69
N VAL A 18 -8.36 1.61 -7.13
CA VAL A 18 -7.28 2.25 -6.34
C VAL A 18 -7.91 3.08 -5.23
N CYS A 19 -7.53 2.80 -3.99
CA CYS A 19 -8.04 3.53 -2.83
C CYS A 19 -6.92 4.20 -2.01
N GLY A 20 -5.67 4.04 -2.41
CA GLY A 20 -4.54 4.74 -1.80
C GLY A 20 -3.26 4.59 -2.60
N VAL A 21 -2.44 5.63 -2.56
CA VAL A 21 -1.11 5.65 -3.17
C VAL A 21 -0.12 6.29 -2.20
N LEU A 22 1.11 5.80 -2.19
CA LEU A 22 2.20 6.38 -1.42
C LEU A 22 3.52 6.24 -2.17
N CYS A 23 4.32 7.29 -2.18
CA CYS A 23 5.69 7.29 -2.70
C CYS A 23 6.64 7.79 -1.63
N THR A 24 7.74 7.05 -1.42
CA THR A 24 8.76 7.35 -0.42
C THR A 24 10.15 6.99 -0.93
N ASP A 25 11.19 7.53 -0.32
CA ASP A 25 12.58 7.12 -0.58
C ASP A 25 12.93 5.82 0.16
N ILE A 26 14.21 5.43 0.09
CA ILE A 26 14.74 4.24 0.78
C ILE A 26 14.73 4.35 2.31
N ASN A 27 14.69 5.57 2.86
CA ASN A 27 14.74 5.86 4.29
C ASN A 27 13.35 6.07 4.91
N GLY A 28 12.29 6.08 4.10
CA GLY A 28 10.94 6.39 4.55
C GLY A 28 10.59 7.89 4.53
N ALA A 29 11.41 8.73 3.89
CA ALA A 29 11.04 10.12 3.62
C ALA A 29 9.86 10.13 2.65
N LEU A 30 8.74 10.70 3.10
CA LEU A 30 7.51 10.71 2.33
C LEU A 30 7.57 11.82 1.26
N PHE A 31 7.23 11.46 0.02
CA PHE A 31 7.09 12.46 -1.04
C PHE A 31 5.63 12.77 -1.37
N VAL A 32 4.78 11.75 -1.44
CA VAL A 32 3.34 11.91 -1.66
C VAL A 32 2.59 10.74 -1.05
N ALA A 33 1.45 11.03 -0.44
CA ALA A 33 0.51 10.02 0.01
C ALA A 33 -0.93 10.49 -0.20
N LYS A 34 -1.80 9.59 -0.63
CA LYS A 34 -3.22 9.86 -0.91
C LYS A 34 -4.09 8.69 -0.45
N GLY A 35 -5.36 8.99 -0.17
CA GLY A 35 -6.38 8.00 0.19
C GLY A 35 -6.04 7.24 1.47
N THR A 36 -6.26 5.93 1.45
CA THR A 36 -6.01 5.02 2.59
C THR A 36 -4.55 4.94 3.04
N LEU A 37 -3.61 5.41 2.21
CA LEU A 37 -2.18 5.44 2.53
C LEU A 37 -1.70 6.83 2.95
N ALA A 38 -2.60 7.81 3.15
CA ALA A 38 -2.24 9.18 3.53
C ALA A 38 -1.56 9.32 4.91
N SER A 39 -1.54 8.26 5.73
CA SER A 39 -0.85 8.29 7.01
C SER A 39 0.68 8.33 6.82
N PRO A 40 1.39 9.28 7.46
CA PRO A 40 2.84 9.37 7.35
C PRO A 40 3.56 8.14 7.91
N ASP A 41 2.95 7.44 8.86
CA ASP A 41 3.51 6.22 9.46
C ASP A 41 3.67 5.08 8.44
N CYS A 42 2.87 5.09 7.36
CA CYS A 42 2.94 4.09 6.32
C CYS A 42 4.28 4.14 5.55
N ALA A 43 4.88 5.33 5.36
CA ALA A 43 6.07 5.51 4.55
C ALA A 43 7.27 4.71 5.10
N GLY A 44 7.52 4.81 6.41
CA GLY A 44 8.60 4.10 7.06
C GLY A 44 8.42 2.58 7.04
N VAL A 45 7.19 2.09 7.22
CA VAL A 45 6.91 0.64 7.18
C VAL A 45 7.09 0.10 5.76
N ILE A 46 6.56 0.81 4.77
CA ILE A 46 6.63 0.42 3.35
C ILE A 46 8.08 0.39 2.86
N SER A 47 8.89 1.41 3.16
CA SER A 47 10.30 1.45 2.75
C SER A 47 11.09 0.32 3.41
N GLN A 48 10.89 0.08 4.71
CA GLN A 48 11.55 -1.03 5.41
C GLN A 48 11.17 -2.40 4.85
N LEU A 49 9.89 -2.60 4.52
CA LEU A 49 9.43 -3.86 3.94
C LEU A 49 10.05 -4.09 2.56
N ALA A 50 10.10 -3.06 1.72
CA ALA A 50 10.77 -3.13 0.42
C ALA A 50 12.27 -3.44 0.55
N ASN A 51 12.97 -2.78 1.49
CA ASN A 51 14.39 -3.02 1.75
C ASN A 51 14.67 -4.44 2.24
N ARG A 52 13.83 -4.95 3.16
CA ARG A 52 13.93 -6.34 3.62
C ARG A 52 13.71 -7.32 2.48
N ALA A 53 12.71 -7.09 1.65
CA ALA A 53 12.42 -7.95 0.52
C ALA A 53 13.61 -7.95 -0.47
N ALA A 54 14.17 -6.79 -0.79
CA ALA A 54 15.36 -6.67 -1.64
C ALA A 54 16.59 -7.39 -1.06
N SER A 55 16.76 -7.40 0.26
CA SER A 55 17.88 -8.12 0.90
C SER A 55 17.77 -9.65 0.81
N GLN A 56 16.56 -10.21 0.62
CA GLN A 56 16.37 -11.65 0.44
C GLN A 56 16.76 -12.09 -0.97
N GLU A 57 16.53 -11.24 -1.97
CA GLU A 57 16.78 -11.55 -3.38
C GLU A 57 17.62 -10.44 -4.05
N PRO A 58 18.89 -10.28 -3.66
CA PRO A 58 19.74 -9.16 -4.11
C PRO A 58 20.06 -9.18 -5.61
N SER A 59 19.91 -10.33 -6.27
CA SER A 59 20.06 -10.46 -7.73
C SER A 59 18.91 -9.86 -8.52
N LEU A 60 17.76 -9.61 -7.89
CA LEU A 60 16.59 -9.05 -8.56
C LEU A 60 16.63 -7.52 -8.52
N ARG A 61 16.77 -6.91 -9.70
CA ARG A 61 16.83 -5.43 -9.83
C ARG A 61 15.55 -4.71 -9.42
N SER A 62 14.42 -5.41 -9.39
CA SER A 62 13.16 -4.83 -8.92
C SER A 62 12.27 -5.93 -8.36
N LEU A 63 11.90 -5.77 -7.10
CA LEU A 63 11.05 -6.69 -6.37
C LEU A 63 9.70 -6.04 -6.09
N ALA A 64 8.66 -6.86 -6.11
CA ALA A 64 7.32 -6.47 -5.69
C ALA A 64 6.95 -7.24 -4.42
N VAL A 65 6.40 -6.55 -3.43
CA VAL A 65 5.78 -7.16 -2.25
C VAL A 65 4.28 -7.00 -2.38
N LEU A 66 3.54 -8.09 -2.22
CA LEU A 66 2.07 -8.07 -2.23
C LEU A 66 1.59 -8.53 -0.85
N LEU A 67 0.92 -7.63 -0.13
CA LEU A 67 0.19 -7.97 1.08
C LEU A 67 -1.28 -8.14 0.72
N SER A 68 -1.84 -9.31 1.00
CA SER A 68 -3.26 -9.57 0.80
C SER A 68 -3.85 -9.99 2.13
N VAL A 69 -4.91 -9.31 2.55
CA VAL A 69 -5.68 -9.69 3.73
C VAL A 69 -6.90 -10.46 3.22
N PRO A 70 -7.00 -11.77 3.47
CA PRO A 70 -8.21 -12.50 3.15
C PRO A 70 -9.34 -12.03 4.06
N SER A 71 -10.52 -11.80 3.49
CA SER A 71 -11.72 -11.26 4.15
C SER A 71 -12.29 -12.15 5.27
N ASN A 72 -11.65 -13.29 5.58
CA ASN A 72 -12.09 -14.28 6.57
C ASN A 72 -11.42 -14.13 7.95
N SER A 73 -10.53 -13.15 8.16
CA SER A 73 -9.98 -12.91 9.50
C SER A 73 -10.93 -12.03 10.32
N SER A 74 -11.85 -12.67 11.03
CA SER A 74 -12.49 -12.10 12.21
C SER A 74 -11.40 -11.85 13.27
N THR A 75 -10.85 -10.64 13.30
CA THR A 75 -10.07 -10.19 14.46
C THR A 75 -11.06 -9.94 15.59
N ALA A 76 -11.05 -10.86 16.56
CA ALA A 76 -11.71 -10.70 17.83
C ALA A 76 -11.23 -9.41 18.50
N SER A 77 -12.11 -8.43 18.62
CA SER A 77 -12.05 -7.38 19.64
C SER A 77 -13.49 -6.99 19.99
N SER A 78 -13.85 -7.40 21.20
CA SER A 78 -15.07 -7.24 21.99
C SER A 78 -16.13 -6.19 21.60
N ALA A 79 -17.38 -6.69 21.65
CA ALA A 79 -18.67 -6.03 21.92
C ALA A 79 -19.42 -5.33 20.77
N SER A 80 -20.39 -6.04 20.16
CA SER A 80 -21.84 -5.74 20.19
C SER A 80 -22.57 -6.42 19.01
N LEU A 81 -23.63 -7.17 19.31
CA LEU A 81 -24.52 -7.82 18.33
C LEU A 81 -25.22 -6.77 17.43
N THR A 82 -25.29 -7.02 16.11
CA THR A 82 -26.55 -7.11 15.35
C THR A 82 -26.35 -7.50 13.87
N LYS A 83 -27.11 -8.52 13.45
CA LYS A 83 -27.67 -8.88 12.13
C LYS A 83 -27.18 -8.22 10.82
N ASN A 84 -26.97 -9.14 9.86
CA ASN A 84 -27.24 -9.06 8.41
C ASN A 84 -26.33 -8.17 7.54
N LYS A 85 -25.62 -8.80 6.59
CA LYS A 85 -25.88 -8.76 5.13
C LYS A 85 -24.81 -9.61 4.43
N SER A 86 -25.15 -10.33 3.36
CA SER A 86 -24.18 -11.01 2.49
C SER A 86 -23.20 -9.97 1.95
N VAL A 87 -21.96 -9.96 2.45
CA VAL A 87 -20.92 -9.02 2.03
C VAL A 87 -20.10 -9.71 0.93
N ALA A 88 -20.10 -9.13 -0.27
CA ALA A 88 -19.21 -9.55 -1.34
C ALA A 88 -17.76 -9.60 -0.83
N ASN A 89 -17.00 -10.64 -1.20
CA ASN A 89 -15.58 -10.80 -0.86
C ASN A 89 -14.80 -9.52 -1.23
N GLN A 90 -14.60 -8.61 -0.26
CA GLN A 90 -13.70 -7.48 -0.43
C GLN A 90 -12.29 -7.99 -0.27
N GLU A 91 -11.60 -8.17 -1.39
CA GLU A 91 -10.20 -8.54 -1.42
C GLU A 91 -9.36 -7.25 -1.44
N SER A 92 -8.76 -6.91 -0.31
CA SER A 92 -7.85 -5.76 -0.21
C SER A 92 -6.40 -6.22 -0.40
N LYS A 93 -5.69 -5.52 -1.27
CA LYS A 93 -4.31 -5.82 -1.66
C LYS A 93 -3.45 -4.56 -1.59
N LEU A 94 -2.30 -4.65 -0.94
CA LEU A 94 -1.27 -3.61 -0.96
C LEU A 94 -0.09 -4.10 -1.79
N LEU A 95 0.14 -3.46 -2.93
CA LEU A 95 1.28 -3.71 -3.80
C LEU A 95 2.38 -2.70 -3.50
N ILE A 96 3.59 -3.16 -3.21
CA ILE A 96 4.77 -2.33 -2.97
C ILE A 96 5.83 -2.69 -4.01
N ARG A 97 6.38 -1.68 -4.68
CA ARG A 97 7.46 -1.82 -5.67
C ARG A 97 8.58 -0.86 -5.31
N SER A 98 9.81 -1.35 -5.36
CA SER A 98 11.00 -0.51 -5.22
C SER A 98 11.95 -0.70 -6.40
N ASN A 99 12.64 0.38 -6.76
CA ASN A 99 13.71 0.39 -7.74
C ASN A 99 15.09 0.75 -7.13
N GLY A 100 15.20 0.72 -5.79
CA GLY A 100 16.42 1.05 -5.05
C GLY A 100 16.57 2.54 -4.70
N VAL A 101 15.76 3.43 -5.27
CA VAL A 101 15.76 4.87 -4.93
C VAL A 101 14.39 5.30 -4.43
N ILE A 102 13.34 4.88 -5.12
CA ILE A 102 11.95 5.21 -4.81
C ILE A 102 11.19 3.91 -4.56
N THR A 103 10.38 3.95 -3.52
CA THR A 103 9.41 2.90 -3.19
C THR A 103 8.01 3.47 -3.40
N ILE A 104 7.20 2.74 -4.16
CA ILE A 104 5.80 3.08 -4.46
C ILE A 104 4.91 2.00 -3.86
N ALA A 105 3.85 2.41 -3.19
CA ALA A 105 2.81 1.52 -2.70
C ALA A 105 1.44 1.92 -3.26
N ILE A 106 0.66 0.93 -3.65
CA ILE A 106 -0.70 1.09 -4.20
C ILE A 106 -1.63 0.16 -3.42
N HIS A 107 -2.66 0.73 -2.80
CA HIS A 107 -3.73 -0.02 -2.17
C HIS A 107 -4.88 -0.21 -3.16
N LEU A 108 -5.20 -1.47 -3.42
CA LEU A 108 -6.26 -1.93 -4.30
C LEU A 108 -7.38 -2.56 -3.46
N SER A 109 -8.63 -2.14 -3.69
CA SER A 109 -9.82 -2.71 -3.04
C SER A 109 -10.93 -2.94 -4.07
N LYS A 110 -11.39 -4.19 -4.18
CA LYS A 110 -12.48 -4.62 -5.08
C LYS A 110 -13.79 -4.81 -4.34
#